data_AF-A0A328WSW6-F1
#
_entry.id   AF-A0A328WSW6-F1
#
_cell.length_a   1.000
_cell.length_b   1.000
_cell.length_c   1.000
_cell.angle_alpha   90.00
_cell.angle_beta   90.00
_cell.angle_gamma   90.00
#
_symmetry.space_group_name_H-M   'P 1'
#
loop_
_entity.id
_entity.type
_entity.pdbx_description
1 polymer ?
#
loop_
_entity_poly.entity_id
_entity_poly.type
_entity_poly.pdbx_seq_one_letter_code
_entity_poly.pdbx_strand_id
1 'polypeptide(L)'
;MIGHWKGYYTFEKEQIQKMIGFEKTYFEITIEKFDGVNFSGTVNDDIATGGMEETGKIIGKVENNKISFQKFMPINDQINLKGERIKTNQKHPTLYYVGTLSENKTTIVGTWKFKRKIEFIFGIIPLLFNPGNGGWEMNFNSENER
;
A
#
# COMPACT_ATOMS: atom_id res chain seq x y z
N MET A 1 10.20 10.53 11.62
CA MET A 1 9.94 9.61 10.49
C MET A 1 10.18 8.18 10.94
N ILE A 2 11.35 7.86 11.49
CA ILE A 2 11.56 6.61 12.26
C ILE A 2 10.43 6.46 13.30
N GLY A 3 9.93 5.23 13.44
CA GLY A 3 8.90 4.87 14.40
C GLY A 3 7.71 4.16 13.75
N HIS A 4 6.63 4.05 14.52
CA HIS A 4 5.44 3.31 14.15
C HIS A 4 4.38 4.23 13.55
N TRP A 5 3.75 3.77 12.48
CA TRP A 5 2.71 4.46 11.76
C TRP A 5 1.52 3.53 11.61
N LYS A 6 0.31 4.03 11.89
CA LYS A 6 -0.92 3.29 11.70
C LYS A 6 -1.77 3.99 10.67
N GLY A 7 -2.32 3.24 9.74
CA GLY A 7 -3.05 3.82 8.63
C GLY A 7 -4.09 2.88 8.05
N TYR A 8 -4.71 3.36 6.98
CA TYR A 8 -5.62 2.58 6.18
C TYR A 8 -5.50 2.97 4.70
N TYR A 9 -5.93 2.06 3.84
CA TYR A 9 -6.14 2.35 2.43
C TYR A 9 -7.56 1.99 1.98
N THR A 10 -7.97 2.59 0.88
CA THR A 10 -9.22 2.34 0.18
C THR A 10 -8.92 2.09 -1.30
N PHE A 11 -9.90 1.54 -2.01
CA PHE A 11 -9.91 1.40 -3.47
C PHE A 11 -10.79 2.51 -4.05
N GLU A 12 -10.32 3.14 -5.12
CA GLU A 12 -11.08 4.20 -5.81
C GLU A 12 -12.33 3.62 -6.49
N LYS A 13 -12.25 2.38 -6.99
CA LYS A 13 -13.37 1.71 -7.64
C LYS A 13 -14.28 1.06 -6.62
N GLU A 14 -15.50 1.59 -6.50
CA GLU A 14 -16.54 1.10 -5.60
C GLU A 14 -16.81 -0.41 -5.74
N GLN A 15 -16.79 -0.94 -6.97
CA GLN A 15 -16.97 -2.37 -7.22
C GLN A 15 -15.88 -3.23 -6.55
N ILE A 16 -14.61 -2.77 -6.61
CA ILE A 16 -13.50 -3.47 -5.95
C ILE A 16 -13.61 -3.32 -4.44
N GLN A 17 -13.95 -2.13 -3.94
CA GLN A 17 -14.17 -1.89 -2.51
C GLN A 17 -15.27 -2.81 -1.95
N LYS A 18 -16.39 -2.96 -2.69
CA LYS A 18 -17.48 -3.87 -2.34
C LYS A 18 -17.05 -5.34 -2.36
N MET A 19 -16.21 -5.75 -3.30
CA MET A 19 -15.67 -7.12 -3.36
C MET A 19 -14.73 -7.41 -2.18
N ILE A 20 -13.96 -6.42 -1.72
CA ILE A 20 -13.12 -6.53 -0.51
C ILE A 20 -13.99 -6.70 0.75
N GLY A 21 -15.17 -6.07 0.78
CA GLY A 21 -16.15 -6.22 1.85
C GLY A 21 -15.92 -5.33 3.08
N PHE A 22 -14.93 -4.43 3.02
CA PHE A 22 -14.59 -3.49 4.08
C PHE A 22 -14.54 -2.08 3.53
N GLU A 23 -14.86 -1.05 4.31
CA GLU A 23 -14.71 0.35 3.85
C GLU A 23 -13.25 0.79 3.82
N LYS A 24 -12.45 0.26 4.73
CA LYS A 24 -11.04 0.57 4.93
C LYS A 24 -10.29 -0.71 5.25
N THR A 25 -9.11 -0.84 4.70
CA THR A 25 -8.16 -1.88 5.09
C THR A 25 -7.04 -1.25 5.88
N TYR A 26 -6.85 -1.69 7.13
CA TYR A 26 -5.86 -1.11 8.03
C TYR A 26 -4.49 -1.73 7.82
N PHE A 27 -3.45 -0.97 8.17
CA PHE A 27 -2.08 -1.44 8.17
C PHE A 27 -1.25 -0.72 9.23
N GLU A 28 -0.14 -1.35 9.59
CA GLU A 28 0.90 -0.79 10.44
C GLU A 28 2.22 -0.79 9.68
N ILE A 29 2.91 0.35 9.68
CA ILE A 29 4.24 0.54 9.12
C ILE A 29 5.21 0.81 10.27
N THR A 30 6.35 0.13 10.26
CA THR A 30 7.48 0.47 11.13
C THR A 30 8.63 0.96 10.26
N ILE A 31 8.99 2.24 10.38
CA ILE A 31 10.14 2.82 9.68
C ILE A 31 11.37 2.63 10.57
N GLU A 32 12.30 1.78 10.11
CA GLU A 32 13.48 1.36 10.87
C GLU A 32 14.72 2.18 10.52
N LYS A 33 14.80 2.68 9.28
CA LYS A 33 15.94 3.45 8.78
C LYS A 33 15.46 4.72 8.11
N PHE A 34 16.15 5.83 8.36
CA PHE A 34 15.93 7.11 7.70
C PHE A 34 17.23 7.92 7.68
N ASP A 35 17.68 8.35 6.51
CA ASP A 35 18.92 9.14 6.33
C ASP A 35 18.67 10.65 6.13
N GLY A 36 17.43 11.10 6.30
CA GLY A 36 16.98 12.46 6.01
C GLY A 36 16.23 12.59 4.69
N VAL A 37 16.44 11.65 3.75
CA VAL A 37 15.74 11.59 2.45
C VAL A 37 15.11 10.23 2.25
N ASN A 38 15.89 9.16 2.30
CA ASN A 38 15.48 7.79 2.05
C ASN A 38 15.07 7.11 3.36
N PHE A 39 14.03 6.28 3.29
CA PHE A 39 13.60 5.44 4.40
C PHE A 39 13.31 4.01 3.97
N SER A 40 13.42 3.09 4.92
CA SER A 40 13.01 1.70 4.75
C SER A 40 12.43 1.14 6.03
N GLY A 41 11.61 0.10 5.88
CA GLY A 41 10.99 -0.56 7.01
C GLY A 41 10.09 -1.72 6.62
N THR A 42 9.17 -2.05 7.51
CA THR A 42 8.23 -3.15 7.37
C THR A 42 6.79 -2.64 7.35
N VAL A 43 5.90 -3.45 6.79
CA VAL A 43 4.45 -3.21 6.77
C VAL A 43 3.71 -4.50 7.08
N ASN A 44 2.68 -4.42 7.92
CA ASN A 44 1.74 -5.50 8.18
C ASN A 44 0.35 -4.98 7.90
N ASP A 45 -0.38 -5.65 7.02
CA ASP A 45 -1.80 -5.32 6.83
C ASP A 45 -2.65 -6.11 7.81
N ASP A 46 -3.77 -5.53 8.21
CA ASP A 46 -4.77 -6.21 9.02
C ASP A 46 -5.65 -7.10 8.14
N ILE A 47 -5.46 -8.40 8.27
CA ILE A 47 -6.19 -9.44 7.52
C ILE A 47 -7.70 -9.34 7.82
N ALA A 48 -8.08 -8.96 9.04
CA ALA A 48 -9.48 -8.87 9.45
C ALA A 48 -10.24 -7.76 8.72
N THR A 49 -9.53 -6.82 8.09
CA THR A 49 -10.11 -5.70 7.33
C THR A 49 -9.75 -5.74 5.85
N GLY A 50 -9.41 -6.92 5.34
CA GLY A 50 -9.12 -7.11 3.93
C GLY A 50 -7.63 -6.94 3.57
N GLY A 51 -6.74 -6.92 4.56
CA GLY A 51 -5.29 -6.81 4.38
C GLY A 51 -4.61 -8.06 3.82
N MET A 52 -3.44 -7.92 3.20
CA MET A 52 -2.63 -9.06 2.76
C MET A 52 -1.90 -9.71 3.94
N GLU A 53 -1.68 -11.02 3.84
CA GLU A 53 -0.91 -11.76 4.84
C GLU A 53 0.60 -11.53 4.74
N GLU A 54 1.29 -11.90 5.81
CA GLU A 54 2.75 -11.79 6.01
C GLU A 54 3.29 -10.37 6.07
N THR A 55 4.48 -10.24 6.65
CA THR A 55 5.17 -8.94 6.77
C THR A 55 5.78 -8.54 5.43
N GLY A 56 5.33 -7.41 4.91
CA GLY A 56 5.89 -6.75 3.75
C GLY A 56 7.08 -5.85 4.09
N LYS A 57 7.75 -5.40 3.04
CA LYS A 57 8.83 -4.39 3.12
C LYS A 57 8.40 -3.10 2.44
N ILE A 58 8.86 -1.97 2.95
CA ILE A 58 8.73 -0.68 2.29
C ILE A 58 10.09 -0.04 2.06
N ILE A 59 10.23 0.63 0.92
CA ILE A 59 11.40 1.46 0.58
C ILE A 59 10.87 2.74 -0.05
N GLY A 60 11.29 3.89 0.46
CA GLY A 60 10.76 5.17 0.02
C GLY A 60 11.69 6.33 0.27
N LYS A 61 11.18 7.52 -0.05
CA LYS A 61 11.85 8.80 0.15
C LYS A 61 10.88 9.91 0.51
N VAL A 62 11.40 10.95 1.15
CA VAL A 62 10.72 12.21 1.46
C VAL A 62 11.49 13.39 0.86
N GLU A 63 10.80 14.24 0.11
CA GLU A 63 11.35 15.45 -0.52
C GLU A 63 10.30 16.56 -0.44
N ASN A 64 10.62 17.69 0.21
CA ASN A 64 9.70 18.84 0.34
C ASN A 64 8.28 18.44 0.82
N ASN A 65 8.21 17.68 1.91
CA ASN A 65 6.98 17.09 2.48
C ASN A 65 6.25 16.08 1.57
N LYS A 66 6.74 15.79 0.37
CA LYS A 66 6.19 14.73 -0.47
C LYS A 66 6.85 13.41 -0.11
N ILE A 67 6.03 12.39 0.11
CA ILE A 67 6.47 11.03 0.40
C ILE A 67 6.16 10.15 -0.79
N SER A 68 7.08 9.26 -1.13
CA SER A 68 6.84 8.18 -2.08
C SER A 68 7.49 6.91 -1.59
N PHE A 69 6.80 5.78 -1.69
CA PHE A 69 7.39 4.49 -1.34
C PHE A 69 6.81 3.34 -2.16
N GLN A 70 7.58 2.28 -2.22
CA GLN A 70 7.20 1.01 -2.80
C GLN A 70 6.89 0.05 -1.66
N LYS A 71 5.77 -0.67 -1.77
CA LYS A 71 5.39 -1.76 -0.86
C LYS A 71 5.57 -3.09 -1.57
N PHE A 72 6.29 -3.99 -0.92
CA PHE A 72 6.62 -5.32 -1.39
C PHE A 72 6.02 -6.36 -0.44
N MET A 73 5.00 -7.09 -0.89
CA MET A 73 4.46 -8.21 -0.13
C MET A 73 5.04 -9.53 -0.64
N PRO A 74 5.39 -10.47 0.26
CA PRO A 74 6.04 -11.73 -0.08
C PRO A 74 5.14 -12.69 -0.85
N ILE A 75 3.84 -12.72 -0.52
CA ILE A 75 2.84 -13.59 -1.14
C ILE A 75 1.83 -12.75 -1.92
N ASN A 76 1.52 -13.21 -3.13
CA ASN A 76 0.47 -12.67 -3.96
C ASN A 76 -0.88 -13.24 -3.51
N ASP A 77 -1.63 -12.41 -2.78
CA ASP A 77 -3.00 -12.65 -2.37
C ASP A 77 -3.96 -11.92 -3.32
N GLN A 78 -4.81 -12.68 -4.01
CA GLN A 78 -5.76 -12.16 -5.00
C GLN A 78 -7.18 -12.45 -4.57
N ILE A 79 -8.08 -11.51 -4.80
CA ILE A 79 -9.52 -11.75 -4.63
C ILE A 79 -10.10 -12.13 -5.99
N ASN A 80 -10.71 -13.30 -6.06
CA ASN A 80 -11.38 -13.78 -7.27
C ASN A 80 -12.76 -13.12 -7.43
N LEU A 81 -13.43 -13.39 -8.56
CA LEU A 81 -14.75 -12.81 -8.86
C LEU A 81 -15.87 -13.22 -7.88
N LYS A 82 -15.63 -14.23 -7.03
CA LYS A 82 -16.55 -14.67 -5.98
C LYS A 82 -16.23 -14.04 -4.62
N GLY A 83 -15.22 -13.18 -4.54
CA GLY A 83 -14.75 -12.61 -3.27
C GLY A 83 -13.82 -13.54 -2.47
N GLU A 84 -13.45 -14.69 -3.01
CA GLU A 84 -12.57 -15.64 -2.33
C GLU A 84 -11.11 -15.25 -2.54
N ARG A 85 -10.31 -15.43 -1.48
CA ARG A 85 -8.86 -15.20 -1.54
C ARG A 85 -8.12 -16.39 -2.13
N ILE A 86 -7.35 -16.12 -3.16
CA ILE A 86 -6.45 -17.07 -3.81
C ILE A 86 -5.02 -16.62 -3.51
N LYS A 87 -4.31 -17.46 -2.76
CA LYS A 87 -2.89 -17.27 -2.50
C LYS A 87 -2.08 -18.01 -3.54
N THR A 88 -1.02 -17.37 -4.00
CA THR A 88 -0.01 -18.01 -4.85
C THR A 88 1.36 -17.77 -4.24
N ASN A 89 2.26 -18.75 -4.35
CA ASN A 89 3.66 -18.61 -3.87
C ASN A 89 4.50 -17.60 -4.68
N GLN A 90 3.87 -16.84 -5.58
CA GLN A 90 4.51 -15.77 -6.32
C GLN A 90 4.51 -14.48 -5.49
N LYS A 91 5.49 -13.61 -5.74
CA LYS A 91 5.54 -12.28 -5.12
C LYS A 91 4.35 -11.44 -5.57
N HIS A 92 3.72 -10.74 -4.63
CA HIS A 92 2.69 -9.77 -4.98
C HIS A 92 3.28 -8.67 -5.87
N PRO A 93 2.54 -8.17 -6.87
CA PRO A 93 2.99 -7.02 -7.64
C PRO A 93 3.29 -5.82 -6.73
N THR A 94 4.37 -5.10 -7.02
CA THR A 94 4.75 -3.92 -6.23
C THR A 94 3.65 -2.86 -6.27
N LEU A 95 3.29 -2.37 -5.08
CA LEU A 95 2.39 -1.24 -4.91
C LEU A 95 3.21 0.04 -4.73
N TYR A 96 2.76 1.12 -5.34
CA TYR A 96 3.43 2.41 -5.34
C TYR A 96 2.55 3.42 -4.63
N TYR A 97 3.07 3.99 -3.55
CA TYR A 97 2.41 4.98 -2.73
C TYR A 97 3.05 6.34 -2.96
N VAL A 98 2.23 7.37 -3.03
CA VAL A 98 2.63 8.77 -3.01
C VAL A 98 1.71 9.51 -2.05
N GLY A 99 2.23 10.50 -1.34
CA GLY A 99 1.44 11.30 -0.41
C GLY A 99 2.16 12.56 0.06
N THR A 100 1.49 13.31 0.92
CA THR A 100 1.99 14.56 1.50
C THR A 100 1.98 14.43 3.02
N LEU A 101 3.14 14.70 3.63
CA LEU A 101 3.33 14.81 5.07
C LEU A 101 2.80 16.17 5.54
N SER A 102 1.99 16.15 6.59
CA SER A 102 1.48 17.36 7.24
C SER A 102 2.60 18.23 7.82
N GLU A 103 2.33 19.51 8.04
CA GLU A 103 3.31 20.46 8.60
C GLU A 103 3.81 20.04 9.99
N ASN A 104 2.91 19.48 10.81
CA ASN A 104 3.24 18.93 12.12
C ASN A 104 3.95 17.56 12.07
N LYS A 105 4.17 17.00 10.88
CA LYS A 105 4.85 15.72 10.62
C LYS A 105 4.22 14.48 11.27
N THR A 106 2.92 14.55 11.57
CA THR A 106 2.19 13.45 12.23
C THR A 106 1.26 12.68 11.31
N THR A 107 0.86 13.25 10.17
CA THR A 107 -0.14 12.65 9.27
C THR A 107 0.39 12.66 7.84
N ILE A 108 0.11 11.59 7.10
CA ILE A 108 0.43 11.48 5.69
C ILE A 108 -0.83 11.02 4.96
N VAL A 109 -1.20 11.75 3.92
CA VAL A 109 -2.38 11.44 3.07
C VAL A 109 -1.92 11.34 1.62
N GLY A 110 -2.47 10.38 0.88
CA GLY A 110 -2.11 10.25 -0.52
C GLY A 110 -2.88 9.20 -1.30
N THR A 111 -2.24 8.72 -2.37
CA THR A 111 -2.78 7.68 -3.25
C THR A 111 -1.80 6.54 -3.42
N TRP A 112 -2.33 5.37 -3.74
CA TRP A 112 -1.56 4.19 -4.10
C TRP A 112 -2.03 3.63 -5.44
N LYS A 113 -1.15 2.92 -6.13
CA LYS A 113 -1.47 2.23 -7.39
C LYS A 113 -0.54 1.05 -7.65
N PHE A 114 -1.00 0.13 -8.48
CA PHE A 114 -0.12 -0.80 -9.17
C PHE A 114 0.63 -0.12 -10.33
N LYS A 115 1.80 -0.66 -10.70
CA LYS A 115 2.46 -0.25 -11.96
C LYS A 115 1.59 -0.67 -13.13
N ARG A 116 1.29 0.26 -14.04
CA ARG A 116 0.60 -0.05 -15.30
C ARG A 116 1.42 -1.08 -16.07
N LYS A 117 0.77 -2.15 -16.50
CA LYS A 117 1.34 -3.09 -17.47
C LYS A 117 0.68 -2.84 -18.82
N ILE A 118 1.49 -2.92 -19.87
CA ILE A 118 1.01 -2.94 -21.25
C ILE A 118 0.87 -4.42 -21.59
N GLU A 119 -0.36 -4.86 -21.86
CA GLU A 119 -0.62 -6.19 -22.41
C GLU A 119 -1.15 -6.03 -23.83
N PHE A 120 -0.74 -6.93 -24.74
CA PHE A 120 -1.18 -6.87 -26.13
C PHE A 120 -2.30 -7.88 -26.36
N ILE A 121 -3.51 -7.39 -26.64
CA ILE A 121 -4.60 -8.25 -27.11
C ILE A 121 -4.35 -8.59 -28.58
N PHE A 122 -4.45 -9.89 -28.90
CA PHE A 122 -4.11 -10.47 -30.22
C PHE A 122 -2.68 -10.16 -30.71
N GLY A 123 -1.77 -9.75 -29.82
CA GLY A 123 -0.39 -9.39 -30.18
C GLY A 123 -0.22 -8.03 -30.86
N ILE A 124 -1.28 -7.23 -30.99
CA ILE A 124 -1.26 -5.96 -31.76
C ILE A 124 -1.88 -4.78 -31.04
N ILE A 125 -2.85 -4.98 -30.14
CA ILE A 125 -3.58 -3.88 -29.49
C ILE A 125 -3.04 -3.69 -28.07
N PRO A 126 -2.29 -2.60 -27.77
CA PRO A 126 -1.81 -2.33 -26.42
C PRO A 126 -2.96 -1.91 -25.52
N LEU A 127 -3.20 -2.66 -24.45
CA LEU A 127 -4.14 -2.34 -23.39
C LEU A 127 -3.40 -2.00 -22.11
N LEU A 128 -3.72 -0.82 -21.57
CA LEU A 128 -3.24 -0.37 -20.27
C LEU A 128 -4.08 -1.02 -19.18
N PHE A 129 -3.55 -2.08 -18.57
CA PHE A 129 -4.18 -2.69 -17.40
C PHE A 129 -3.73 -1.96 -16.13
N ASN A 130 -4.70 -1.43 -15.37
CA ASN A 130 -4.49 -0.89 -14.03
C ASN A 130 -5.22 -1.79 -13.02
N PRO A 131 -4.51 -2.72 -12.34
CA PRO A 131 -5.12 -3.69 -11.44
C PRO A 131 -5.84 -3.05 -10.23
N GLY A 132 -5.52 -1.81 -9.89
CA GLY A 132 -6.11 -1.12 -8.75
C GLY A 132 -5.34 0.13 -8.34
N ASN A 133 -6.08 1.07 -7.77
CA ASN A 133 -5.60 2.30 -7.17
C ASN A 133 -6.57 2.73 -6.07
N GLY A 134 -6.14 3.67 -5.24
CA GLY A 134 -7.02 4.32 -4.29
C GLY A 134 -6.32 5.26 -3.34
N GLY A 135 -7.04 5.69 -2.31
CA GLY A 135 -6.55 6.61 -1.29
C GLY A 135 -5.89 5.88 -0.13
N TRP A 136 -5.07 6.59 0.62
CA TRP A 136 -4.55 6.11 1.90
C TRP A 136 -4.24 7.27 2.84
N GLU A 137 -4.24 6.97 4.12
CA GLU A 137 -3.84 7.87 5.19
C GLU A 137 -3.09 7.07 6.26
N MET A 138 -2.06 7.67 6.86
CA MET A 138 -1.46 7.13 8.08
C MET A 138 -1.05 8.23 9.05
N ASN A 139 -1.06 7.87 10.33
CA ASN A 139 -0.71 8.73 11.44
C ASN A 139 0.45 8.12 12.23
N PHE A 140 1.34 8.99 12.70
CA PHE A 140 2.43 8.61 13.58
C PHE A 140 1.85 8.17 14.91
N ASN A 141 2.18 6.95 15.33
CA ASN A 141 1.75 6.41 16.61
C ASN A 141 2.87 6.58 17.65
N SER A 142 2.71 7.56 18.54
CA SER A 142 3.68 7.84 19.61
C SER A 142 3.48 7.01 20.88
N GLU A 143 2.55 6.06 20.90
CA GLU A 143 2.15 5.35 22.14
C GLU A 143 3.16 4.31 22.67
N ASN A 144 4.38 4.18 22.11
CA ASN A 144 5.40 3.23 22.57
C ASN A 144 6.57 3.85 23.38
N GLU A 145 6.42 5.08 23.91
CA GLU A 145 7.42 5.71 24.80
C GLU A 145 6.90 5.86 26.25
N ARG A 146 6.26 4.84 26.82
CA ARG A 146 5.96 4.76 28.26
C ARG A 146 6.43 3.47 28.89
#